data_AF-V5A1I9-F1
#
_entry.id   AF-V5A1I9-F1
#
_cell.length_a   1.000
_cell.length_b   1.000
_cell.length_c   1.000
_cell.angle_alpha   90.00
_cell.angle_beta   90.00
_cell.angle_gamma   90.00
#
_symmetry.space_group_name_H-M   'P 1'
#
loop_
_entity.id
_entity.type
_entity.pdbx_description
1 polymer ?
#
loop_
_entity_poly.entity_id
_entity_poly.type
_entity_poly.pdbx_seq_one_letter_code
_entity_poly.pdbx_strand_id
1 'polypeptide(L)'
;MTTTVREDLAHRIAGEITLSDDPGATMKKWRTDFNISQTELAAEIDVSSSVISDYESGRRESPGIGIVRRLVSALLDIDDDRGGRHIRQYGRVLSAGFDNEIVHDLRDIRRRCR
;
A
#
# COMPACT_ATOMS: atom_id res chain seq x y z
N MET A 1 7.34 3.64 -18.76
CA MET A 1 7.92 2.73 -17.75
C MET A 1 6.81 1.81 -17.31
N THR A 2 6.94 0.50 -17.45
CA THR A 2 5.96 -0.46 -16.92
C THR A 2 6.24 -0.62 -15.43
N THR A 3 5.40 -0.05 -14.58
CA THR A 3 5.48 -0.28 -13.14
C THR A 3 5.13 -1.73 -12.83
N THR A 4 5.85 -2.32 -11.89
CA THR A 4 5.55 -3.66 -11.38
C THR A 4 4.33 -3.60 -10.44
N VAL A 5 3.62 -4.72 -10.28
CA VAL A 5 2.50 -4.82 -9.32
C VAL A 5 2.92 -4.40 -7.90
N ARG A 6 4.16 -4.69 -7.53
CA ARG A 6 4.74 -4.29 -6.24
C ARG A 6 4.87 -2.77 -6.13
N GLU A 7 5.35 -2.10 -7.18
CA GLU A 7 5.48 -0.64 -7.23
C GLU A 7 4.11 0.05 -7.21
N ASP A 8 3.13 -0.48 -7.95
CA ASP A 8 1.76 0.05 -7.94
C ASP A 8 1.13 -0.07 -6.55
N LEU A 9 1.33 -1.21 -5.88
CA LEU A 9 0.89 -1.39 -4.50
C LEU A 9 1.60 -0.42 -3.55
N ALA A 10 2.92 -0.23 -3.72
CA ALA A 10 3.68 0.74 -2.94
C ALA A 10 3.13 2.17 -3.09
N HIS A 11 2.88 2.61 -4.32
CA HIS A 11 2.30 3.93 -4.60
C HIS A 11 0.90 4.08 -4.00
N ARG A 12 0.08 3.03 -4.07
CA ARG A 12 -1.25 3.01 -3.46
C ARG A 12 -1.17 3.19 -1.94
N ILE A 13 -0.35 2.38 -1.27
CA ILE A 13 -0.20 2.44 0.20
C ILE A 13 0.33 3.82 0.62
N ALA A 14 1.41 4.29 -0.03
CA ALA A 14 2.02 5.58 0.28
C ALA A 14 1.05 6.75 0.06
N GLY A 15 0.30 6.71 -1.05
CA GLY A 15 -0.74 7.70 -1.35
C GLY A 15 -1.86 7.72 -0.32
N GLU A 16 -2.37 6.55 0.09
CA GLU A 16 -3.42 6.46 1.11
C GLU A 16 -2.95 7.01 2.45
N ILE A 17 -1.71 6.71 2.88
CA ILE A 17 -1.13 7.27 4.12
C ILE A 17 -0.98 8.79 4.02
N THR A 18 -0.45 9.29 2.90
CA THR A 18 -0.10 10.72 2.73
C THR A 18 -1.33 11.61 2.64
N LEU A 19 -2.43 11.10 2.09
CA LEU A 19 -3.68 11.83 1.90
C LEU A 19 -4.70 11.63 3.03
N SER A 20 -4.38 10.82 4.03
CA SER A 20 -5.27 10.54 5.15
C SER A 20 -5.31 11.69 6.16
N ASP A 21 -6.49 11.96 6.73
CA ASP A 21 -6.65 12.85 7.88
C ASP A 21 -6.05 12.24 9.16
N ASP A 22 -5.90 10.91 9.21
CA ASP A 22 -5.20 10.17 10.27
C ASP A 22 -4.16 9.20 9.67
N PRO A 23 -2.96 9.70 9.31
CA PRO A 23 -1.91 8.86 8.73
C PRO A 23 -1.47 7.73 9.65
N GLY A 24 -1.50 7.94 10.97
CA GLY A 24 -1.10 6.94 11.97
C GLY A 24 -2.05 5.74 11.98
N ALA A 25 -3.36 6.00 11.99
CA ALA A 25 -4.37 4.95 11.85
C ALA A 25 -4.29 4.25 10.49
N THR A 26 -4.01 4.97 9.41
CA THR A 26 -3.82 4.38 8.08
C THR A 26 -2.59 3.47 8.01
N MET A 27 -1.47 3.87 8.62
CA MET A 27 -0.28 3.02 8.76
C MET A 27 -0.64 1.72 9.52
N LYS A 28 -1.36 1.85 10.63
CA LYS A 28 -1.80 0.71 11.44
C LYS A 28 -2.66 -0.25 10.62
N LYS A 29 -3.64 0.28 9.88
CA LYS A 29 -4.52 -0.50 9.00
C LYS A 29 -3.70 -1.34 8.02
N TRP A 30 -2.80 -0.72 7.26
CA TRP A 30 -1.97 -1.44 6.30
C TRP A 30 -1.08 -2.48 6.95
N ARG A 31 -0.46 -2.17 8.09
CA ARG A 31 0.33 -3.15 8.85
C ARG A 31 -0.53 -4.35 9.28
N THR A 32 -1.74 -4.11 9.79
CA THR A 32 -2.63 -5.19 10.24
C THR A 32 -3.20 -6.00 9.08
N ASP A 33 -3.51 -5.36 7.95
CA ASP A 33 -4.00 -6.04 6.74
C ASP A 33 -2.96 -7.04 6.23
N PHE A 34 -1.68 -6.67 6.30
CA PHE A 34 -0.55 -7.54 5.99
C PHE A 34 -0.26 -8.61 7.06
N ASN A 35 -0.99 -8.61 8.18
CA ASN A 35 -0.78 -9.48 9.34
C ASN A 35 0.65 -9.36 9.93
N ILE A 36 1.19 -8.14 9.95
CA ILE A 36 2.52 -7.84 10.48
C ILE A 36 2.37 -7.26 11.89
N SER A 37 3.17 -7.70 12.86
CA SER A 37 3.15 -7.14 14.21
C SER A 37 3.93 -5.82 14.31
N GLN A 38 3.68 -4.99 15.32
CA GLN A 38 4.49 -3.77 15.53
C GLN A 38 5.97 -4.11 15.76
N THR A 39 6.26 -5.19 16.49
CA THR A 39 7.63 -5.65 16.75
C THR A 39 8.35 -6.08 15.48
N GLU A 40 7.63 -6.79 14.60
CA GLU A 40 8.18 -7.28 13.34
C GLU A 40 8.48 -6.13 12.37
N LEU A 41 7.52 -5.22 12.20
CA LEU A 41 7.74 -4.02 11.38
C LEU A 41 8.89 -3.16 11.93
N ALA A 42 8.97 -3.02 13.26
CA ALA A 42 10.03 -2.25 13.91
C ALA A 42 11.41 -2.87 13.69
N ALA A 43 11.50 -4.20 13.77
CA ALA A 43 12.73 -4.92 13.48
C ALA A 43 13.18 -4.73 12.03
N GLU A 44 12.25 -4.77 11.08
CA GLU A 44 12.53 -4.62 9.65
C GLU A 44 13.08 -3.22 9.31
N ILE A 45 12.59 -2.16 9.97
CA ILE A 45 13.01 -0.78 9.69
C ILE A 45 14.04 -0.22 10.68
N ASP A 46 14.61 -1.08 11.53
CA ASP A 46 15.62 -0.77 12.55
C ASP A 46 15.20 0.36 13.51
N VAL A 47 14.03 0.19 14.14
CA VAL A 47 13.52 1.09 15.19
C VAL A 47 12.95 0.29 16.35
N SER A 48 12.65 0.96 17.47
CA SER A 48 11.93 0.31 18.56
C SER A 48 10.43 0.16 18.23
N SER A 49 9.81 -0.91 18.73
CA SER A 49 8.36 -1.12 18.61
C SER A 49 7.52 0.02 19.20
N SER A 50 8.05 0.74 20.19
CA SER A 50 7.42 1.94 20.75
C SER A 50 7.31 3.08 19.73
N VAL A 51 8.26 3.23 18.79
CA VAL A 51 8.17 4.24 17.73
C VAL A 51 7.00 3.94 16.80
N ILE A 52 6.81 2.67 16.42
CA ILE A 52 5.66 2.24 15.63
C ILE A 52 4.36 2.51 16.39
N SER A 53 4.31 2.12 17.67
CA SER A 53 3.15 2.37 18.53
C SER A 53 2.81 3.86 18.65
N ASP A 54 3.80 4.74 18.78
CA ASP A 54 3.61 6.18 18.88
C ASP A 54 2.95 6.77 17.63
N TYR A 55 3.39 6.35 16.44
CA TYR A 55 2.76 6.76 15.19
C TYR A 55 1.33 6.22 15.08
N GLU A 56 1.14 4.92 15.32
CA GLU A 56 -0.16 4.27 15.15
C GLU A 56 -1.22 4.68 16.16
N SER A 57 -0.81 5.32 17.26
CA SER A 57 -1.71 5.86 18.28
C SER A 57 -1.96 7.37 18.14
N GLY A 58 -1.31 8.02 17.16
CA GLY A 58 -1.39 9.47 16.98
C GLY A 58 -0.61 10.28 18.03
N ARG A 59 0.19 9.65 18.89
CA ARG A 59 1.06 10.38 19.85
C ARG A 59 2.15 11.19 19.14
N ARG A 60 2.55 10.76 17.94
CA ARG A 60 3.40 11.53 17.03
C ARG A 60 2.56 12.02 15.86
N GLU A 61 2.36 13.33 15.81
CA GLU A 61 1.66 13.96 14.70
C GLU A 61 2.50 13.84 13.42
N SER A 62 1.83 13.41 12.34
CA SER A 62 2.34 13.37 10.96
C SER A 62 3.66 12.59 10.74
N PRO A 63 3.59 11.37 10.19
CA PRO A 63 4.78 10.63 9.79
C PRO A 63 5.55 11.37 8.68
N GLY A 64 6.85 11.60 8.88
CA GLY A 64 7.71 12.17 7.83
C GLY A 64 7.86 11.25 6.61
N ILE A 65 8.18 11.82 5.45
CA ILE A 65 8.31 11.06 4.19
C ILE A 65 9.27 9.86 4.28
N GLY A 66 10.33 9.96 5.11
CA GLY A 66 11.28 8.89 5.34
C GLY A 66 10.68 7.68 6.06
N ILE A 67 9.82 7.90 7.06
CA ILE A 67 9.18 6.80 7.79
C ILE A 67 8.12 6.12 6.93
N VAL A 68 7.35 6.89 6.13
CA VAL A 68 6.38 6.34 5.17
C VAL A 68 7.07 5.41 4.18
N ARG A 69 8.17 5.87 3.56
CA ARG A 69 8.94 5.06 2.61
C ARG A 69 9.44 3.75 3.23
N ARG A 70 10.04 3.82 4.43
CA ARG A 70 10.56 2.65 5.14
C ARG A 70 9.46 1.67 5.50
N LEU A 71 8.34 2.14 6.02
CA LEU A 71 7.19 1.31 6.36
C LEU A 71 6.64 0.60 5.12
N VAL A 72 6.38 1.34 4.04
CA VAL A 72 5.82 0.76 2.81
C VAL A 72 6.76 -0.31 2.23
N SER A 73 8.06 -0.04 2.21
CA SER A 73 9.05 -1.01 1.74
C SER A 73 9.03 -2.27 2.61
N ALA A 74 9.11 -2.11 3.93
CA ALA A 74 9.09 -3.21 4.89
C ALA A 74 7.83 -4.07 4.81
N LEU A 75 6.64 -3.48 4.65
CA LEU A 75 5.41 -4.25 4.47
C LEU A 75 5.49 -5.18 3.24
N LEU A 76 6.04 -4.67 2.14
CA LEU A 76 6.16 -5.41 0.89
C LEU A 76 7.30 -6.43 0.92
N ASP A 77 8.42 -6.11 1.58
CA ASP A 77 9.54 -7.04 1.78
C ASP A 77 9.10 -8.23 2.63
N ILE A 78 8.43 -7.97 3.77
CA ILE A 78 7.90 -9.02 4.64
C ILE A 78 6.84 -9.88 3.93
N ASP A 79 5.95 -9.27 3.12
CA ASP A 79 4.98 -10.06 2.34
C ASP A 79 5.69 -10.95 1.31
N ASP A 80 6.67 -10.42 0.59
CA ASP A 80 7.40 -11.17 -0.44
C ASP A 80 8.18 -12.35 0.15
N ASP A 81 8.85 -12.15 1.29
CA ASP A 81 9.52 -13.21 2.06
C ASP A 81 8.55 -14.30 2.54
N ARG A 82 7.28 -13.94 2.77
CA ARG A 82 6.18 -14.87 3.11
C ARG A 82 5.49 -15.49 1.91
N GLY A 83 6.02 -15.27 0.71
CA GLY A 83 5.49 -15.80 -0.55
C GLY A 83 4.56 -14.85 -1.32
N GLY A 84 4.54 -13.56 -0.98
CA GLY A 84 3.95 -12.47 -1.77
C GLY A 84 2.44 -12.54 -1.92
N ARG A 85 1.70 -12.91 -0.85
CA ARG A 85 0.25 -13.12 -0.94
C ARG A 85 -0.46 -11.82 -1.31
N HIS A 86 -0.16 -10.73 -0.62
CA HIS A 86 -0.85 -9.45 -0.80
C HIS A 86 -0.48 -8.83 -2.15
N ILE A 87 0.79 -8.90 -2.54
CA ILE A 87 1.25 -8.44 -3.86
C ILE A 87 0.52 -9.20 -4.98
N ARG A 88 0.44 -10.53 -4.91
CA ARG A 88 -0.27 -11.34 -5.93
C ARG A 88 -1.77 -11.09 -5.94
N GLN A 89 -2.40 -10.96 -4.77
CA GLN A 89 -3.82 -10.65 -4.67
C GLN A 89 -4.13 -9.29 -5.30
N TYR A 90 -3.31 -8.27 -5.02
CA TYR A 90 -3.45 -6.95 -5.60
C TYR A 90 -3.30 -6.99 -7.13
N GLY A 91 -2.31 -7.72 -7.64
CA GLY A 91 -2.13 -7.94 -9.08
C GLY A 91 -3.37 -8.56 -9.75
N ARG A 92 -4.01 -9.55 -9.12
CA ARG A 92 -5.26 -10.14 -9.64
C ARG A 92 -6.41 -9.13 -9.69
N VAL A 93 -6.55 -8.29 -8.67
CA VAL A 93 -7.59 -7.25 -8.63
C VAL A 93 -7.36 -6.21 -9.72
N LEU A 94 -6.11 -5.78 -9.92
CA LEU A 94 -5.75 -4.88 -11.02
C LEU A 94 -6.11 -5.51 -12.37
N SER A 95 -5.65 -6.75 -12.64
CA SER A 95 -5.97 -7.46 -13.88
C SER A 95 -7.48 -7.61 -14.12
N ALA A 96 -8.25 -7.98 -13.09
CA ALA A 96 -9.70 -8.11 -13.20
C ALA A 96 -10.44 -6.76 -13.39
N GLY A 97 -9.86 -5.67 -12.89
CA GLY A 97 -10.31 -4.31 -13.17
C GLY A 97 -10.05 -3.92 -14.64
N PHE A 98 -8.86 -4.23 -15.16
CA PHE A 98 -8.52 -4.02 -16.57
C PHE A 98 -9.39 -4.85 -17.53
N ASP A 99 -9.77 -6.08 -17.16
CA ASP A 99 -10.70 -6.90 -17.96
C ASP A 99 -12.09 -6.27 -18.10
N ASN A 100 -12.55 -5.48 -17.10
CA ASN A 100 -13.82 -4.76 -17.19
C ASN A 100 -13.70 -3.40 -17.89
N GLU A 101 -12.60 -2.67 -17.74
CA GLU A 101 -12.44 -1.32 -18.30
C GLU A 101 -12.15 -1.33 -19.82
N ILE A 102 -11.39 -2.32 -20.32
CA ILE A 102 -11.06 -2.43 -21.76
C ILE A 102 -12.29 -2.79 -22.62
N VAL A 103 -13.26 -3.51 -22.07
CA VAL A 103 -14.46 -3.93 -22.82
C VAL A 103 -15.52 -2.83 -22.91
N HIS A 104 -15.49 -1.83 -22.02
CA HIS A 104 -16.47 -0.75 -22.01
C HIS A 104 -16.06 0.48 -22.83
N ASP A 105 -14.77 0.81 -22.94
CA ASP A 105 -14.35 2.05 -23.62
C ASP A 105 -14.27 1.94 -25.16
N LEU A 106 -14.10 0.72 -25.70
CA LEU A 106 -14.05 0.53 -27.16
C LEU A 106 -15.42 0.60 -27.86
N ARG A 107 -16.53 0.57 -27.11
CA ARG A 107 -17.89 0.56 -27.67
C ARG A 107 -18.53 1.95 -27.75
N ASP A 108 -18.01 2.96 -27.06
CA ASP A 108 -18.65 4.28 -27.00
C ASP A 108 -18.04 5.32 -27.96
N ILE A 109 -16.78 5.14 -28.40
CA ILE A 109 -16.16 6.05 -29.38
C ILE A 109 -16.81 5.93 -30.78
N ARG A 110 -17.53 4.84 -31.07
CA ARG A 110 -18.20 4.62 -32.36
C ARG A 110 -19.62 5.20 -32.46
N ARG A 111 -20.18 5.78 -31.40
CA ARG A 111 -21.56 6.31 -31.42
C ARG A 111 -21.68 7.83 -31.30
N ARG A 112 -20.59 8.56 -31.06
CA ARG A 112 -20.59 10.05 -30.95
C ARG A 112 -20.12 10.79 -32.22
N CYS A 113 -20.00 10.12 -33.36
CA CYS A 113 -19.72 10.74 -34.66
C CYS A 113 -20.88 10.60 -35.66
N ARG A 114 -22.13 10.83 -35.20
CA ARG A 114 -23.25 11.03 -36.11
C ARG A 114 -24.18 12.14 -35.63
#